data_AF-A0A929D1V2-F1
#
_entry.id   AF-A0A929D1V2-F1
#
_cell.length_a   1.000
_cell.length_b   1.000
_cell.length_c   1.000
_cell.angle_alpha   90.00
_cell.angle_beta   90.00
_cell.angle_gamma   90.00
#
_symmetry.space_group_name_H-M   'P 1'
#
loop_
_entity.id
_entity.type
_entity.pdbx_description
1 polymer ?
#
loop_
_entity_poly.entity_id
_entity_poly.type
_entity_poly.pdbx_seq_one_letter_code
_entity_poly.pdbx_strand_id
1 'polypeptide(L)'
;MAMLKSKRGVRRLFTYSLWKGVVDRLLALLGIVVLSPLLILIAMGIRLDSPGNPIFSQERVGRGDRRFVVHKFRTMHVNNDDSEYKEYLRRLV
;
A
#
# COMPACT_ATOMS: atom_id res chain seq x y z
N MET A 1 19.12 -35.09 -0.96
CA MET A 1 17.88 -34.90 -1.75
C MET A 1 17.77 -33.42 -2.09
N ALA A 2 18.18 -33.07 -3.31
CA ALA A 2 18.46 -31.71 -3.76
C ALA A 2 17.30 -31.15 -4.60
N MET A 3 16.77 -29.98 -4.22
CA MET A 3 15.84 -29.14 -4.98
C MET A 3 15.93 -27.75 -4.32
N LEU A 4 16.30 -26.62 -4.93
CA LEU A 4 16.43 -26.20 -6.32
C LEU A 4 17.58 -25.18 -6.40
N LYS A 5 18.67 -25.54 -7.09
CA LYS A 5 19.74 -24.62 -7.47
C LYS A 5 19.29 -23.83 -8.71
N SER A 6 18.47 -22.80 -8.52
CA SER A 6 18.10 -21.89 -9.62
C SER A 6 19.21 -20.87 -9.88
N LYS A 7 20.31 -21.34 -10.48
CA LYS A 7 21.31 -20.50 -11.17
C LYS A 7 20.89 -20.33 -12.64
N ARG A 8 19.82 -19.58 -12.90
CA ARG A 8 19.58 -19.02 -14.23
C ARG A 8 19.68 -17.52 -14.14
N GLY A 9 20.73 -16.98 -14.77
CA GLY A 9 21.03 -15.56 -14.81
C GLY A 9 19.82 -14.76 -15.23
N VAL A 10 19.12 -14.20 -14.25
CA VAL A 10 18.35 -12.98 -14.46
C VAL A 10 19.40 -11.93 -14.73
N ARG A 11 19.77 -11.78 -16.00
CA ARG A 11 20.33 -10.54 -16.51
C ARG A 11 19.30 -9.47 -16.16
N ARG A 12 19.36 -8.94 -14.93
CA ARG A 12 18.62 -7.74 -14.55
C ARG A 12 19.11 -6.72 -15.55
N LEU A 13 18.33 -6.43 -16.59
CA LEU A 13 18.60 -5.33 -17.49
C LEU A 13 18.36 -4.07 -16.66
N PHE A 14 19.42 -3.72 -15.94
CA PHE A 14 19.50 -2.78 -14.85
C PHE A 14 19.66 -1.39 -15.42
N THR A 15 18.77 -1.01 -16.34
CA THR A 15 18.76 0.32 -16.93
C THR A 15 17.42 0.94 -16.59
N TYR A 16 17.22 1.22 -15.30
CA TYR A 16 16.26 2.25 -14.92
C TYR A 16 16.82 3.54 -15.47
N SER A 17 16.39 3.90 -16.67
CA SER A 17 16.83 5.12 -17.29
C SER A 17 16.38 6.30 -16.44
N LEU A 18 17.24 7.31 -16.31
CA LEU A 18 16.96 8.52 -15.55
C LEU A 18 15.65 9.17 -16.00
N TRP A 19 15.30 9.05 -17.29
CA TRP A 19 14.04 9.56 -17.84
C TRP A 19 12.82 8.93 -17.17
N LYS A 20 12.85 7.63 -16.86
CA LYS A 20 11.71 6.95 -16.23
C LYS A 20 11.42 7.52 -14.85
N GLY A 21 12.46 7.78 -14.06
CA GLY A 21 12.30 8.39 -12.73
C GLY A 21 11.73 9.81 -12.78
N VAL A 22 12.08 10.59 -13.81
CA VAL A 22 11.53 11.94 -14.03
C VAL A 22 10.06 11.86 -14.45
N VAL A 23 9.75 11.04 -15.45
CA VAL A 23 8.38 10.87 -15.95
C VAL A 23 7.44 10.34 -14.87
N ASP A 24 7.87 9.34 -14.10
CA ASP A 24 7.05 8.78 -13.01
C ASP A 24 6.69 9.84 -11.96
N ARG A 25 7.61 10.77 -11.62
CA ARG A 25 7.32 11.86 -10.66
C ARG A 25 6.42 12.94 -11.25
N LEU A 26 6.64 13.33 -12.50
CA LEU A 26 5.82 14.35 -13.17
C LEU A 26 4.37 13.88 -13.33
N LEU A 27 4.18 12.64 -13.79
CA LEU A 27 2.84 12.05 -13.92
C LEU A 27 2.18 11.84 -12.56
N ALA A 28 2.93 11.43 -11.53
CA ALA A 28 2.38 11.31 -10.18
C ALA A 28 1.92 12.67 -9.62
N LEU A 29 2.74 13.73 -9.76
CA LEU A 29 2.38 15.06 -9.30
C LEU A 29 1.14 15.59 -10.03
N LEU A 30 1.10 15.45 -11.36
CA LEU A 30 -0.05 15.85 -12.17
C LEU A 30 -1.31 15.08 -11.76
N GLY A 31 -1.20 13.76 -11.58
CA GLY A 31 -2.30 12.92 -11.13
C GLY A 31 -2.85 13.35 -9.77
N ILE A 32 -1.95 13.68 -8.82
CA ILE A 32 -2.36 14.19 -7.50
C ILE A 32 -3.09 15.52 -7.63
N VAL A 33 -2.59 16.48 -8.41
CA VAL A 33 -3.22 17.79 -8.58
C VAL A 33 -4.61 17.65 -9.21
N VAL A 34 -4.71 16.92 -10.32
CA VAL A 34 -5.97 16.70 -11.05
C VAL A 34 -7.00 15.96 -10.20
N LEU A 35 -6.57 14.93 -9.47
CA LEU A 35 -7.46 14.13 -8.63
C LEU A 35 -7.68 14.72 -7.23
N SER A 36 -6.95 15.78 -6.84
CA SER A 36 -7.01 16.33 -5.49
C SER A 36 -8.42 16.69 -5.02
N PRO A 37 -9.33 17.26 -5.84
CA PRO A 37 -10.69 17.55 -5.38
C PRO A 37 -11.44 16.28 -5.00
N LEU A 38 -11.33 15.23 -5.82
CA LEU A 38 -11.97 13.93 -5.55
C LEU A 38 -11.36 13.25 -4.31
N LEU A 39 -10.04 13.27 -4.17
CA LEU A 39 -9.35 12.69 -3.02
C LEU A 39 -9.76 13.39 -1.71
N ILE A 40 -9.97 14.70 -1.72
CA ILE A 40 -10.47 15.46 -0.57
C ILE A 40 -11.91 15.07 -0.23
N LEU A 41 -12.79 14.96 -1.23
CA LEU A 41 -14.17 14.52 -1.01
C LEU A 41 -14.24 13.13 -0.35
N ILE A 42 -13.42 12.19 -0.84
CA ILE A 42 -13.32 10.85 -0.24
C ILE A 42 -12.80 10.94 1.19
N ALA A 43 -11.74 11.72 1.44
CA ALA A 43 -11.18 11.91 2.78
C ALA A 43 -12.21 12.49 3.76
N MET A 44 -13.04 13.43 3.31
CA MET A 44 -14.15 13.98 4.10
C MET A 44 -15.21 12.91 4.38
N GLY A 45 -15.62 12.14 3.38
CA GLY A 45 -16.59 11.04 3.55
C GLY A 45 -16.13 10.02 4.60
N ILE A 46 -14.88 9.58 4.53
CA ILE A 46 -14.31 8.63 5.50
C ILE A 46 -14.28 9.21 6.92
N ARG A 47 -14.01 10.51 7.04
CA ARG A 47 -13.92 11.19 8.34
C ARG A 47 -15.30 11.44 8.97
N LEU A 48 -16.35 11.56 8.15
CA LEU A 48 -17.74 11.62 8.61
C LEU A 48 -18.25 10.24 9.04
N ASP A 49 -17.86 9.19 8.33
CA ASP A 49 -18.28 7.81 8.62
C ASP A 49 -17.61 7.24 9.90
N SER A 50 -16.34 7.55 10.13
CA SER A 50 -15.65 7.15 11.36
C SER A 50 -14.64 8.20 11.85
N PRO A 51 -14.54 8.46 13.17
CA PRO A 51 -13.60 9.43 13.69
C PRO A 51 -12.14 9.03 13.39
N GLY A 52 -11.27 10.03 13.20
CA GLY A 52 -9.82 9.84 13.03
C GLY A 52 -9.28 10.11 11.61
N ASN A 53 -8.05 9.64 11.36
CA ASN A 53 -7.34 9.91 10.11
C ASN A 53 -7.90 9.05 8.96
N PRO A 54 -8.32 9.65 7.82
CA PRO A 54 -8.81 8.91 6.67
C PRO A 54 -7.71 8.15 5.92
N ILE A 55 -6.43 8.39 6.22
CA ILE A 55 -5.28 7.73 5.59
C ILE A 55 -4.74 6.64 6.52
N PHE A 56 -4.60 5.43 5.97
CA PHE A 56 -3.92 4.30 6.58
C PHE A 56 -2.53 4.12 5.95
N SER A 57 -1.52 3.95 6.80
CA SER A 57 -0.12 3.81 6.41
C SER A 57 0.37 2.39 6.68
N GLN A 58 0.95 1.72 5.67
CA GLN A 58 1.47 0.36 5.79
C GLN A 58 2.88 0.24 5.21
N GLU A 59 3.82 -0.30 5.98
CA GLU A 59 5.16 -0.62 5.46
C GLU A 59 5.12 -1.79 4.46
N ARG A 60 5.88 -1.66 3.38
CA ARG A 60 6.10 -2.70 2.36
C ARG A 60 7.57 -2.74 1.95
N VAL A 61 8.03 -3.92 1.56
CA VAL A 61 9.39 -4.11 1.00
C VAL A 61 9.38 -3.72 -0.48
N GLY A 62 10.22 -2.76 -0.83
CA GLY A 62 10.33 -2.20 -2.18
C GLY A 62 11.58 -2.63 -2.93
N ARG A 63 11.95 -1.84 -3.94
CA ARG A 63 13.07 -2.15 -4.82
C ARG A 63 14.39 -2.18 -4.05
N GLY A 64 15.13 -3.27 -4.22
CA GLY A 64 16.45 -3.44 -3.57
C GLY A 64 16.33 -3.58 -2.06
N ASP A 65 15.25 -4.21 -1.59
CA ASP A 65 14.97 -4.45 -0.17
C ASP A 65 14.79 -3.18 0.68
N ARG A 66 14.59 -2.03 0.02
CA ARG A 66 14.29 -0.78 0.72
C ARG A 66 12.82 -0.77 1.12
N ARG A 67 12.57 -0.66 2.41
CA ARG A 67 11.22 -0.48 2.95
C ARG A 67 10.66 0.88 2.56
N PHE A 68 9.38 0.94 2.27
CA PHE A 68 8.65 2.18 2.03
C PHE A 68 7.24 2.08 2.61
N VAL A 69 6.66 3.22 2.95
CA VAL A 69 5.31 3.32 3.49
C VAL A 69 4.34 3.57 2.35
N VAL A 70 3.30 2.75 2.28
CA VAL A 70 2.17 2.91 1.37
C VAL A 70 1.06 3.64 2.11
N HIS A 71 0.62 4.77 1.56
CA HIS A 71 -0.56 5.48 2.02
C HIS A 71 -1.79 5.06 1.20
N LYS A 72 -2.87 4.68 1.87
CA LYS A 72 -4.16 4.35 1.25
C LYS A 72 -5.30 4.92 2.07
N PHE A 73 -6.48 5.08 1.46
CA PHE A 73 -7.67 5.41 2.21
C PHE A 73 -8.05 4.27 3.16
N ARG A 74 -8.54 4.64 4.34
CA ARG A 74 -9.04 3.73 5.35
C ARG A 74 -10.39 3.18 4.90
N THR A 75 -10.50 1.85 4.84
CA THR A 75 -11.76 1.14 4.52
C THR A 75 -12.34 0.39 5.72
N MET A 76 -11.56 0.20 6.79
CA MET A 76 -12.01 -0.44 8.03
C MET A 76 -12.29 0.62 9.09
N HIS A 77 -13.38 0.45 9.85
CA HIS A 77 -13.69 1.33 10.97
C HIS A 77 -12.60 1.23 12.06
N VAL A 78 -12.32 2.36 12.70
CA VAL A 78 -11.51 2.39 13.92
C VAL A 78 -12.38 1.83 15.04
N ASN A 79 -11.87 0.83 15.77
CA ASN A 79 -12.58 0.05 16.79
C ASN A 79 -13.48 -1.09 16.26
N ASN A 80 -13.05 -1.79 15.20
CA ASN A 80 -13.61 -3.11 14.95
C ASN A 80 -13.26 -4.03 16.14
N ASP A 81 -14.25 -4.53 16.86
CA ASP A 81 -14.04 -5.41 18.00
C ASP A 81 -13.72 -6.82 17.50
N ASP A 82 -12.48 -7.28 17.71
CA ASP A 82 -12.03 -8.61 17.30
C ASP A 82 -12.51 -9.73 18.26
N SER A 83 -13.31 -9.40 19.27
CA SER A 83 -13.80 -10.35 20.29
C SER A 83 -14.59 -11.51 19.69
N GLU A 84 -15.54 -11.24 18.78
CA GLU A 84 -16.34 -12.26 18.10
C GLU A 84 -15.48 -13.21 17.26
N TYR A 85 -14.50 -12.68 16.52
CA TYR A 85 -13.60 -13.48 15.69
C TYR A 85 -12.70 -14.39 16.55
N LYS A 86 -12.17 -13.87 17.66
CA LYS A 86 -11.39 -14.65 18.61
C LYS A 86 -12.21 -15.76 19.24
N GLU A 87 -13.49 -15.51 19.51
CA GLU A 87 -14.38 -16.52 20.06
C GLU A 87 -14.73 -17.61 19.03
N TYR A 88 -14.96 -17.23 17.77
CA TYR A 88 -15.11 -18.20 16.67
C TYR A 88 -13.89 -19.13 16.54
N LEU A 89 -12.67 -18.58 16.57
CA LEU A 89 -11.44 -19.38 16.52
C LEU A 89 -11.31 -20.32 17.73
N ARG A 90 -11.72 -19.91 18.93
CA ARG A 90 -11.74 -20.78 20.12
C ARG A 90 -12.72 -21.94 20.02
N ARG A 91 -13.78 -21.83 19.22
CA ARG A 91 -14.77 -22.91 19.04
C ARG A 91 -14.35 -23.96 18.01
N LEU A 92 -13.36 -23.66 17.17
CA LEU A 92 -12.87 -24.53 16.10
C LEU A 92 -11.63 -25.36 16.47
N VAL A 93 -10.93 -24.97 17.55
CA VAL A 93 -9.77 -25.68 18.12
C VAL A 93 -10.21 -26.44 19.34
#